data_AF-A0A3R8QQN0-F1
#
_entry.id   AF-A0A3R8QQN0-F1
#
_cell.length_a   1.000
_cell.length_b   1.000
_cell.length_c   1.000
_cell.angle_alpha   90.00
_cell.angle_beta   90.00
_cell.angle_gamma   90.00
#
_symmetry.space_group_name_H-M   'P 1'
#
loop_
_entity.id
_entity.type
_entity.pdbx_description
1 polymer ?
#
loop_
_entity_poly.entity_id
_entity_poly.type
_entity_poly.pdbx_seq_one_letter_code
_entity_poly.pdbx_strand_id
1 'polypeptide(L)'
;MNIELFIARRKALGLSQKALAEGICTQATLSKFENNGKAPAIRIVAQLCQRLNLQLEDVFPTERVADAAVLKVLEKIEFDLITSEYHDAETLLAKIADEPRHDRETKLQYCYLKGYVAALNHHPISDVLFNFDQIITDLDESHTTIYTQLAYCGTGIAYQFNSDPNKAQYYFEKVRHALPSLPLETTASVWRVINLAYYTGNFYASIDQPTQSLKLLDYGINICSRFHVTYYAAWIKFLQAQLIDAPDKIQEYLNDATAFARINNNKQLLKKISSYSSSL
;
A
#
# COMPACT_ATOMS: atom_id res chain seq x y z
N MET A 1 -9.87 -22.28 1.33
CA MET A 1 -10.54 -23.18 2.30
C MET A 1 -9.61 -23.34 3.50
N ASN A 2 -10.04 -22.91 4.69
CA ASN A 2 -9.25 -22.87 5.91
C ASN A 2 -9.49 -24.11 6.79
N ILE A 3 -8.89 -25.24 6.39
CA ILE A 3 -9.03 -26.51 7.13
C ILE A 3 -8.32 -26.43 8.49
N GLU A 4 -7.21 -25.69 8.58
CA GLU A 4 -6.44 -25.55 9.82
C GLU A 4 -7.26 -24.89 10.93
N LEU A 5 -7.98 -23.81 10.60
CA LEU A 5 -8.92 -23.17 11.54
C LEU A 5 -9.99 -24.15 12.03
N PHE A 6 -10.57 -24.93 11.11
CA PHE A 6 -11.56 -25.94 11.44
C PHE A 6 -11.00 -26.99 12.42
N ILE A 7 -9.80 -27.52 12.15
CA ILE A 7 -9.13 -28.51 13.00
C ILE A 7 -8.77 -27.90 14.37
N ALA A 8 -8.20 -26.70 14.37
CA ALA A 8 -7.82 -26.00 15.59
C ALA A 8 -9.03 -25.76 16.49
N ARG A 9 -10.17 -25.33 15.91
CA ARG A 9 -11.40 -25.12 16.66
C ARG A 9 -11.98 -26.41 17.23
N ARG A 10 -11.98 -27.51 16.46
CA ARG A 10 -12.41 -28.83 16.96
C ARG A 10 -11.58 -29.27 18.15
N LYS A 11 -10.25 -29.15 18.05
CA LYS A 11 -9.32 -29.52 19.14
C LYS A 11 -9.53 -28.64 20.37
N ALA A 12 -9.75 -27.33 20.20
CA ALA A 12 -10.04 -26.41 21.30
C ALA A 12 -11.34 -26.75 22.05
N LEU A 13 -12.34 -27.33 21.37
CA LEU A 13 -13.57 -27.83 21.98
C LEU A 13 -13.44 -29.26 22.54
N GLY A 14 -12.25 -29.89 22.46
CA GLY A 14 -12.00 -31.25 22.96
C GLY A 14 -12.73 -32.36 22.18
N LEU A 15 -13.23 -32.07 20.98
CA LEU A 15 -14.04 -33.01 20.21
C LEU A 15 -13.16 -33.98 19.41
N SER A 16 -13.43 -35.28 19.51
CA SER A 16 -12.87 -36.27 18.59
C SER A 16 -13.52 -36.14 17.20
N GLN A 17 -12.86 -36.63 16.14
CA GLN A 17 -13.48 -36.68 14.80
C GLN A 17 -14.80 -37.47 14.82
N LYS A 18 -14.85 -38.57 15.58
CA LYS A 18 -16.06 -39.37 15.72
C LYS A 18 -17.20 -38.57 16.36
N ALA A 19 -16.89 -37.85 17.44
CA ALA A 19 -17.87 -37.01 18.15
C ALA A 19 -18.35 -35.84 17.28
N LEU A 20 -17.45 -35.18 16.55
CA LEU A 20 -17.85 -34.09 15.67
C LEU A 20 -18.72 -34.58 14.49
N ALA A 21 -18.40 -35.73 13.92
CA ALA A 21 -19.12 -36.30 12.77
C ALA A 21 -20.50 -36.90 13.12
N GLU A 22 -20.76 -37.20 14.40
CA GLU A 22 -21.95 -37.93 14.85
C GLU A 22 -23.27 -37.28 14.41
N GLY A 23 -24.12 -38.04 13.72
CA GLY A 23 -25.40 -37.54 13.19
C GLY A 23 -25.29 -36.54 12.03
N ILE A 24 -24.09 -36.30 11.49
CA ILE A 24 -23.83 -35.40 10.36
C ILE A 24 -23.22 -36.16 9.18
N CYS A 25 -22.11 -36.88 9.40
CA CYS A 25 -21.43 -37.68 8.38
C CYS A 25 -20.64 -38.84 9.00
N THR A 26 -19.92 -39.61 8.18
CA THR A 26 -19.01 -40.64 8.71
C THR A 26 -17.71 -40.01 9.21
N GLN A 27 -17.06 -40.64 10.20
CA GLN A 27 -15.72 -40.24 10.64
C GLN A 27 -14.71 -40.26 9.48
N ALA A 28 -14.83 -41.22 8.56
CA ALA A 28 -13.97 -41.30 7.37
C ALA A 28 -14.15 -40.09 6.44
N THR A 29 -15.39 -39.60 6.27
CA THR A 29 -15.68 -38.37 5.53
C THR A 29 -15.02 -37.16 6.17
N LEU A 30 -15.15 -37.01 7.50
CA LEU A 30 -14.51 -35.91 8.24
C LEU A 30 -12.98 -36.01 8.18
N SER A 31 -12.41 -37.20 8.30
CA SER A 31 -10.96 -37.42 8.19
C SER A 31 -10.42 -37.04 6.82
N LYS A 32 -11.14 -37.37 5.73
CA LYS A 32 -10.77 -36.95 4.37
C LYS A 32 -10.86 -35.44 4.18
N PHE A 33 -11.83 -34.79 4.82
CA PHE A 33 -11.94 -33.34 4.83
C PHE A 33 -10.76 -32.70 5.57
N GLU A 34 -10.46 -33.14 6.80
CA GLU A 34 -9.38 -32.57 7.62
C GLU A 34 -7.98 -32.85 7.06
N ASN A 35 -7.73 -34.03 6.50
CA ASN A 35 -6.37 -34.43 6.10
C ASN A 35 -6.07 -34.22 4.62
N ASN A 36 -7.08 -34.30 3.74
CA ASN A 36 -6.87 -34.30 2.28
C ASN A 36 -7.59 -33.15 1.56
N GLY A 37 -8.25 -32.25 2.29
CA GLY A 37 -8.99 -31.13 1.73
C GLY A 37 -10.14 -31.51 0.79
N LYS A 38 -10.60 -32.77 0.83
CA LYS A 38 -11.76 -33.19 0.03
C LYS A 38 -13.04 -32.81 0.77
N ALA A 39 -13.55 -31.63 0.45
CA ALA A 39 -14.80 -31.13 1.00
C ALA A 39 -15.98 -32.05 0.62
N PRO A 40 -16.80 -32.50 1.58
CA PRO A 40 -18.07 -33.17 1.29
C PRO A 40 -19.11 -32.14 0.78
N ALA A 41 -20.36 -32.57 0.61
CA ALA A 41 -21.44 -31.65 0.26
C ALA A 41 -21.50 -30.45 1.22
N ILE A 42 -21.75 -29.24 0.70
CA ILE A 42 -21.75 -27.97 1.47
C ILE A 42 -22.64 -28.05 2.72
N ARG A 43 -23.76 -28.78 2.64
CA ARG A 43 -24.67 -29.02 3.76
C ARG A 43 -24.00 -29.72 4.94
N ILE A 44 -23.15 -30.72 4.67
CA ILE A 44 -22.39 -31.45 5.70
C ILE A 44 -21.39 -30.50 6.36
N VAL A 45 -20.65 -29.74 5.55
CA VAL A 45 -19.68 -28.76 6.05
C VAL A 45 -20.35 -27.71 6.93
N ALA A 46 -21.48 -27.14 6.51
CA ALA A 46 -22.22 -26.14 7.27
C ALA A 46 -22.67 -26.67 8.64
N GLN A 47 -23.19 -27.90 8.69
CA GLN A 47 -23.57 -28.56 9.94
C GLN A 47 -22.39 -28.80 10.88
N LEU A 48 -21.23 -29.18 10.33
CA LEU A 48 -20.00 -29.34 11.10
C LEU A 48 -19.50 -27.99 11.65
N CYS A 49 -19.52 -26.93 10.84
CA CYS A 49 -19.16 -25.57 11.26
C CYS A 49 -20.07 -25.07 12.39
N GLN A 50 -21.38 -25.27 12.25
CA GLN A 50 -22.36 -24.91 13.29
C GLN A 50 -22.04 -25.58 14.62
N ARG A 51 -21.68 -26.87 14.62
CA ARG A 51 -21.30 -27.60 15.84
C ARG A 51 -19.99 -27.11 16.46
N LEU A 52 -19.11 -26.51 15.66
CA LEU A 52 -17.87 -25.88 16.12
C LEU A 52 -18.04 -24.41 16.53
N ASN A 53 -19.25 -23.86 16.45
CA ASN A 53 -19.53 -22.43 16.56
C ASN A 53 -18.65 -21.61 15.60
N LEU A 54 -18.55 -22.08 14.35
CA LEU A 54 -17.95 -21.39 13.21
C LEU A 54 -19.04 -21.05 12.20
N GLN A 55 -18.85 -19.94 11.49
CA GLN A 55 -19.59 -19.65 10.28
C GLN A 55 -18.99 -20.44 9.12
N LEU A 56 -19.80 -20.72 8.09
CA LEU A 56 -19.30 -21.41 6.89
C LEU A 56 -18.20 -20.59 6.20
N GLU A 57 -18.31 -19.27 6.22
CA GLU A 57 -17.33 -18.32 5.68
C GLU A 57 -15.98 -18.32 6.41
N ASP A 58 -15.92 -18.76 7.68
CA ASP A 58 -14.65 -18.91 8.39
C ASP A 58 -13.78 -20.01 7.74
N VAL A 59 -14.43 -21.03 7.19
CA VAL A 59 -13.79 -22.22 6.60
C VAL A 59 -13.74 -22.11 5.07
N PHE A 60 -14.76 -21.52 4.47
CA PHE A 60 -14.91 -21.26 3.04
C PHE A 60 -15.18 -19.76 2.84
N PRO A 61 -14.16 -18.91 2.99
CA PRO A 61 -14.33 -17.48 2.80
C PRO A 61 -14.88 -17.20 1.41
N THR A 62 -15.88 -16.33 1.36
CA THR A 62 -16.35 -15.78 0.08
C THR A 62 -15.24 -14.94 -0.54
N GLU A 63 -15.29 -14.75 -1.86
CA GLU A 63 -14.32 -13.90 -2.58
C GLU A 63 -14.20 -12.52 -1.91
N ARG A 64 -15.33 -11.93 -1.48
CA ARG A 64 -15.38 -10.65 -0.76
C ARG A 64 -14.64 -10.66 0.58
N VAL A 65 -14.76 -11.75 1.35
CA VAL A 65 -14.09 -11.87 2.66
C VAL A 65 -12.59 -12.05 2.47
N ALA A 66 -12.18 -12.83 1.47
CA ALA A 66 -10.77 -12.99 1.11
C ALA A 66 -10.15 -11.65 0.67
N ASP A 67 -10.82 -10.93 -0.23
CA ASP A 67 -10.36 -9.63 -0.71
C ASP A 67 -10.28 -8.59 0.43
N ALA A 68 -11.26 -8.55 1.33
CA ALA A 68 -11.24 -7.65 2.50
C ALA A 68 -10.06 -7.92 3.45
N ALA A 69 -9.66 -9.18 3.62
CA ALA A 69 -8.50 -9.54 4.42
C ALA A 69 -7.20 -9.02 3.77
N VAL A 70 -7.08 -9.17 2.45
CA VAL A 70 -5.95 -8.63 1.67
C VAL A 70 -5.92 -7.10 1.74
N LEU A 71 -7.06 -6.44 1.54
CA LEU A 71 -7.18 -4.98 1.57
C LEU A 71 -6.66 -4.38 2.88
N LYS A 72 -6.99 -4.99 4.02
CA LYS A 72 -6.50 -4.54 5.33
C LYS A 72 -4.97 -4.60 5.45
N VAL A 73 -4.34 -5.59 4.82
CA VAL A 73 -2.87 -5.67 4.75
C VAL A 73 -2.33 -4.60 3.81
N LEU A 74 -2.99 -4.35 2.68
CA LEU A 74 -2.61 -3.29 1.73
C LEU A 74 -2.69 -1.88 2.35
N GLU A 75 -3.70 -1.60 3.17
CA GLU A 75 -3.79 -0.33 3.92
C GLU A 75 -2.58 -0.12 4.85
N LYS A 76 -2.12 -1.21 5.50
CA LYS A 76 -0.93 -1.16 6.35
C LYS A 76 0.34 -0.96 5.52
N ILE A 77 0.48 -1.65 4.39
CA ILE A 77 1.60 -1.48 3.44
C ILE A 77 1.64 -0.03 2.94
N GLU A 78 0.50 0.54 2.56
CA GLU A 78 0.40 1.93 2.10
C GLU A 78 0.85 2.90 3.19
N PHE A 79 0.47 2.67 4.45
CA PHE A 79 0.97 3.46 5.58
C PHE A 79 2.49 3.32 5.77
N ASP A 80 3.03 2.10 5.69
CA ASP A 80 4.48 1.86 5.85
C ASP A 80 5.30 2.55 4.76
N LEU A 81 4.76 2.64 3.54
CA LEU A 81 5.33 3.41 2.44
C LEU A 81 5.40 4.91 2.77
N ILE A 82 4.35 5.49 3.36
CA ILE A 82 4.32 6.90 3.79
C ILE A 82 5.39 7.17 4.86
N THR A 83 5.58 6.23 5.79
CA THR A 83 6.57 6.38 6.87
C THR A 83 7.99 5.96 6.47
N SER A 84 8.21 5.56 5.22
CA SER A 84 9.48 5.08 4.68
C SER A 84 10.01 3.80 5.31
N GLU A 85 9.12 2.93 5.78
CA GLU A 85 9.42 1.60 6.30
C GLU A 85 9.29 0.55 5.17
N TYR A 86 10.05 0.74 4.09
CA TYR A 86 9.89 -0.01 2.84
C TYR A 86 10.21 -1.52 2.98
N HIS A 87 11.11 -1.89 3.89
CA HIS A 87 11.44 -3.30 4.13
C HIS A 87 10.30 -4.03 4.88
N ASP A 88 9.63 -3.35 5.80
CA ASP A 88 8.45 -3.88 6.49
C ASP A 88 7.29 -4.04 5.51
N ALA A 89 7.09 -3.05 4.63
CA ALA A 89 6.12 -3.09 3.53
C ALA A 89 6.37 -4.28 2.58
N GLU A 90 7.63 -4.54 2.21
CA GLU A 90 8.02 -5.68 1.39
C GLU A 90 7.73 -7.02 2.09
N THR A 91 8.03 -7.12 3.38
CA THR A 91 7.73 -8.30 4.20
C THR A 91 6.23 -8.59 4.26
N LEU A 92 5.39 -7.55 4.36
CA LEU A 92 3.94 -7.70 4.33
C LEU A 92 3.43 -8.12 2.94
N LEU A 93 3.98 -7.55 1.86
CA LEU A 93 3.65 -7.95 0.49
C LEU A 93 3.95 -9.44 0.23
N ALA A 94 5.07 -9.95 0.75
CA ALA A 94 5.44 -11.35 0.62
C ALA A 94 4.41 -12.29 1.30
N LYS A 95 3.84 -11.88 2.44
CA LYS A 95 2.83 -12.67 3.16
C LYS A 95 1.52 -12.83 2.39
N ILE A 96 1.16 -11.84 1.58
CA ILE A 96 -0.09 -11.87 0.79
C ILE A 96 0.15 -12.22 -0.68
N ALA A 97 1.37 -12.60 -1.07
CA ALA A 97 1.72 -12.81 -2.47
C ALA A 97 0.82 -13.85 -3.17
N ASP A 98 0.54 -14.95 -2.48
CA ASP A 98 -0.28 -16.06 -3.01
C ASP A 98 -1.76 -15.98 -2.58
N GLU A 99 -2.13 -14.97 -1.78
CA GLU A 99 -3.51 -14.79 -1.37
C GLU A 99 -4.38 -14.37 -2.57
N PRO A 100 -5.58 -14.93 -2.72
CA PRO A 100 -6.42 -14.65 -3.87
C PRO A 100 -6.94 -13.21 -3.81
N ARG A 101 -7.03 -12.59 -4.98
CA ARG A 101 -7.56 -11.24 -5.20
C ARG A 101 -8.55 -11.31 -6.35
N HIS A 102 -9.83 -11.11 -6.08
CA HIS A 102 -10.88 -11.28 -7.09
C HIS A 102 -11.32 -9.93 -7.62
N ASP A 103 -11.59 -8.98 -6.73
CA ASP A 103 -12.02 -7.65 -7.10
C ASP A 103 -10.92 -6.83 -7.79
N ARG A 104 -11.36 -5.95 -8.69
CA ARG A 104 -10.48 -5.12 -9.51
C ARG A 104 -9.71 -4.09 -8.69
N GLU A 105 -10.33 -3.55 -7.64
CA GLU A 105 -9.73 -2.47 -6.83
C GLU A 105 -8.55 -2.99 -6.00
N THR A 106 -8.69 -4.15 -5.35
CA THR A 106 -7.62 -4.81 -4.60
C THR A 106 -6.47 -5.22 -5.52
N LYS A 107 -6.76 -5.67 -6.75
CA LYS A 107 -5.70 -5.94 -7.75
C LYS A 107 -4.92 -4.68 -8.10
N LEU A 108 -5.62 -3.58 -8.41
CA LEU A 108 -4.99 -2.29 -8.71
C LEU A 108 -4.13 -1.79 -7.54
N GLN A 109 -4.66 -1.83 -6.32
CA GLN A 109 -3.94 -1.41 -5.13
C GLN A 109 -2.72 -2.29 -4.84
N TYR A 110 -2.84 -3.61 -5.02
CA TYR A 110 -1.72 -4.54 -4.89
C TYR A 110 -0.60 -4.22 -5.89
N CYS A 111 -0.92 -4.09 -7.18
CA CYS A 111 0.07 -3.76 -8.21
C CYS A 111 0.76 -2.42 -7.95
N TYR A 112 0.00 -1.40 -7.55
CA TYR A 112 0.52 -0.08 -7.22
C TYR A 112 1.52 -0.14 -6.05
N LEU A 113 1.11 -0.74 -4.93
CA LEU A 113 1.95 -0.81 -3.74
C LEU A 113 3.18 -1.68 -3.97
N LYS A 114 3.02 -2.82 -4.66
CA LYS A 114 4.16 -3.68 -5.01
C LYS A 114 5.16 -2.97 -5.91
N GLY A 115 4.69 -2.23 -6.91
CA GLY A 115 5.56 -1.43 -7.78
C GLY A 115 6.31 -0.34 -7.01
N TYR A 116 5.62 0.41 -6.13
CA TYR A 116 6.28 1.45 -5.33
C TYR A 116 7.31 0.89 -4.35
N VAL A 117 6.96 -0.18 -3.63
CA VAL A 117 7.89 -0.82 -2.68
C VAL A 117 9.13 -1.31 -3.44
N ALA A 118 8.94 -1.95 -4.59
CA ALA A 118 10.06 -2.37 -5.43
C ALA A 118 10.92 -1.18 -5.92
N ALA A 119 10.28 -0.08 -6.35
CA ALA A 119 11.00 1.12 -6.78
C ALA A 119 11.83 1.74 -5.64
N LEU A 120 11.23 1.87 -4.45
CA LEU A 120 11.83 2.53 -3.29
C LEU A 120 12.86 1.67 -2.56
N ASN A 121 12.82 0.35 -2.73
CA ASN A 121 13.88 -0.59 -2.33
C ASN A 121 14.94 -0.81 -3.41
N HIS A 122 14.92 -0.05 -4.51
CA HIS A 122 15.91 -0.13 -5.59
C HIS A 122 16.01 -1.51 -6.26
N HIS A 123 14.87 -2.19 -6.44
CA HIS A 123 14.81 -3.42 -7.23
C HIS A 123 15.08 -3.16 -8.72
N PRO A 124 15.39 -4.20 -9.51
CA PRO A 124 15.58 -4.07 -10.96
C PRO A 124 14.40 -3.35 -11.61
N ILE A 125 14.70 -2.37 -12.47
CA ILE A 125 13.68 -1.55 -13.13
C ILE A 125 12.66 -2.39 -13.91
N SER A 126 13.07 -3.52 -14.49
CA SER A 126 12.15 -4.45 -15.17
C SER A 126 11.01 -4.93 -14.27
N ASP A 127 11.34 -5.27 -13.03
CA ASP A 127 10.39 -5.83 -12.06
C ASP A 127 9.45 -4.73 -11.57
N VAL A 128 10.00 -3.52 -11.36
CA VAL A 128 9.21 -2.33 -11.01
C VAL A 128 8.20 -2.01 -12.11
N LEU A 129 8.66 -1.90 -13.36
CA LEU A 129 7.83 -1.55 -14.50
C LEU A 129 6.75 -2.59 -14.78
N PHE A 130 7.04 -3.88 -14.60
CA PHE A 130 6.06 -4.94 -14.78
C PHE A 130 4.81 -4.79 -13.88
N ASN A 131 4.98 -4.29 -12.65
CA ASN A 131 3.84 -4.05 -11.76
C ASN A 131 2.95 -2.90 -12.25
N PHE A 132 3.57 -1.84 -12.80
CA PHE A 132 2.84 -0.68 -13.32
C PHE A 132 2.23 -0.93 -14.70
N ASP A 133 2.87 -1.77 -15.52
CA ASP A 133 2.32 -2.16 -16.82
C ASP A 133 0.98 -2.88 -16.66
N GLN A 134 0.87 -3.83 -15.72
CA GLN A 134 -0.40 -4.50 -15.40
C GLN A 134 -1.54 -3.52 -15.08
N ILE A 135 -1.23 -2.37 -14.48
CA ILE A 135 -2.24 -1.32 -14.23
C ILE A 135 -2.61 -0.63 -15.54
N ILE A 136 -1.62 -0.20 -16.31
CA ILE A 136 -1.80 0.68 -17.47
C ILE A 136 -2.41 -0.07 -18.66
N THR A 137 -2.09 -1.36 -18.83
CA THR A 137 -2.41 -2.14 -20.04
C THR A 137 -3.55 -3.13 -19.85
N ASP A 138 -3.87 -3.52 -18.61
CA ASP A 138 -4.91 -4.52 -18.31
C ASP A 138 -5.93 -3.98 -17.30
N LEU A 139 -5.52 -3.77 -16.05
CA LEU A 139 -6.45 -3.49 -14.97
C LEU A 139 -7.14 -2.14 -15.08
N ASP A 140 -6.53 -1.13 -15.72
CA ASP A 140 -7.13 0.18 -15.96
C ASP A 140 -6.79 0.76 -17.33
N GLU A 141 -6.97 -0.02 -18.39
CA GLU A 141 -6.70 0.38 -19.79
C GLU A 141 -7.35 1.71 -20.20
N SER A 142 -8.52 2.03 -19.66
CA SER A 142 -9.24 3.29 -19.91
C SER A 142 -8.60 4.53 -19.26
N HIS A 143 -7.60 4.34 -18.40
CA HIS A 143 -6.90 5.38 -17.63
C HIS A 143 -7.85 6.26 -16.81
N THR A 144 -8.89 5.68 -16.24
CA THR A 144 -9.97 6.41 -15.54
C THR A 144 -9.73 6.54 -14.05
N THR A 145 -8.92 5.67 -13.45
CA THR A 145 -8.69 5.66 -12.01
C THR A 145 -7.42 6.40 -11.62
N ILE A 146 -7.30 6.75 -10.34
CA ILE A 146 -6.07 7.32 -9.78
C ILE A 146 -4.87 6.36 -9.92
N TYR A 147 -5.11 5.05 -10.06
CA TYR A 147 -4.05 4.05 -10.14
C TYR A 147 -3.19 4.20 -11.40
N THR A 148 -3.73 4.68 -12.51
CA THR A 148 -2.89 5.01 -13.69
C THR A 148 -1.92 6.15 -13.38
N GLN A 149 -2.36 7.18 -12.64
CA GLN A 149 -1.47 8.28 -12.25
C GLN A 149 -0.40 7.82 -11.26
N LEU A 150 -0.77 6.94 -10.32
CA LEU A 150 0.18 6.29 -9.43
C LEU A 150 1.18 5.42 -10.22
N ALA A 151 0.72 4.67 -11.21
CA ALA A 151 1.58 3.87 -12.08
C ALA A 151 2.59 4.76 -12.82
N TYR A 152 2.16 5.88 -13.40
CA TYR A 152 3.07 6.85 -14.02
C TYR A 152 4.06 7.44 -13.03
N CYS A 153 3.62 7.84 -11.85
CA CYS A 153 4.50 8.35 -10.81
C CYS A 153 5.56 7.32 -10.40
N GLY A 154 5.14 6.07 -10.15
CA GLY A 154 6.03 4.96 -9.82
C GLY A 154 7.03 4.62 -10.92
N THR A 155 6.58 4.63 -12.18
CA THR A 155 7.47 4.51 -13.35
C THR A 155 8.48 5.66 -13.42
N GLY A 156 8.05 6.89 -13.11
CA GLY A 156 8.92 8.06 -13.01
C GLY A 156 10.01 7.89 -11.95
N ILE A 157 9.64 7.41 -10.75
CA ILE A 157 10.58 7.09 -9.66
C ILE A 157 11.60 6.04 -10.13
N ALA A 158 11.14 4.99 -10.80
CA ALA A 158 12.01 3.92 -11.30
C ALA A 158 13.06 4.45 -12.29
N TYR A 159 12.65 5.27 -13.26
CA TYR A 159 13.59 5.88 -14.21
C TYR A 159 14.52 6.90 -13.55
N GLN A 160 14.04 7.65 -12.55
CA GLN A 160 14.87 8.57 -11.77
C GLN A 160 16.01 7.83 -11.07
N PHE A 161 15.74 6.69 -10.41
CA PHE A 161 16.78 5.89 -9.76
C PHE A 161 17.67 5.15 -10.74
N ASN A 162 17.20 4.88 -11.96
CA ASN A 162 18.00 4.26 -13.01
C ASN A 162 18.76 5.29 -13.88
N SER A 163 18.89 6.54 -13.41
CA SER A 163 19.65 7.61 -14.07
C SER A 163 19.17 7.95 -15.49
N ASP A 164 17.87 7.83 -15.76
CA ASP A 164 17.25 8.25 -17.03
C ASP A 164 16.23 9.38 -16.79
N PRO A 165 16.70 10.62 -16.55
CA PRO A 165 15.84 11.75 -16.16
C PRO A 165 14.87 12.16 -17.27
N ASN A 166 15.20 11.92 -18.55
CA ASN A 166 14.33 12.24 -19.67
C ASN A 166 13.08 11.38 -19.67
N LYS A 167 13.23 10.06 -19.45
CA LYS A 167 12.07 9.18 -19.30
C LYS A 167 11.32 9.47 -18.01
N ALA A 168 12.01 9.71 -16.91
CA ALA A 168 11.36 10.09 -15.66
C ALA A 168 10.48 11.34 -15.85
N GLN A 169 11.00 12.38 -16.50
CA GLN A 169 10.28 13.62 -16.78
C GLN A 169 8.99 13.36 -17.58
N TYR A 170 9.05 12.54 -18.63
CA TYR A 170 7.89 12.20 -19.44
C TYR A 170 6.72 11.67 -18.58
N TYR A 171 7.00 10.78 -17.62
CA TYR A 171 5.95 10.22 -16.76
C TYR A 171 5.50 11.20 -15.68
N PHE A 172 6.42 11.94 -15.05
CA PHE A 172 6.07 12.95 -14.05
C PHE A 172 5.28 14.13 -14.64
N GLU A 173 5.48 14.46 -15.91
CA GLU A 173 4.65 15.45 -16.61
C GLU A 173 3.20 14.99 -16.74
N LYS A 174 2.94 13.71 -17.06
CA LYS A 174 1.57 13.17 -17.07
C LYS A 174 0.89 13.32 -15.71
N VAL A 175 1.59 12.98 -14.64
CA VAL A 175 1.11 13.12 -13.26
C VAL A 175 0.81 14.59 -12.96
N ARG A 176 1.74 15.50 -13.26
CA ARG A 176 1.58 16.94 -13.05
C ARG A 176 0.34 17.49 -13.75
N HIS A 177 0.06 17.03 -14.97
CA HIS A 177 -1.12 17.46 -15.72
C HIS A 177 -2.43 16.93 -15.15
N ALA A 178 -2.45 15.71 -14.59
CA ALA A 178 -3.64 15.10 -14.02
C ALA A 178 -3.96 15.58 -12.58
N LEU A 179 -2.94 15.96 -11.80
CA LEU A 179 -3.07 16.31 -10.37
C LEU A 179 -4.26 17.25 -10.03
N PRO A 180 -4.52 18.36 -10.77
CA PRO A 180 -5.61 19.27 -10.43
C PRO A 180 -7.01 18.70 -10.61
N SER A 181 -7.19 17.65 -11.43
CA SER A 181 -8.49 17.04 -11.71
C SER A 181 -8.77 15.78 -10.90
N LEU A 182 -7.83 15.33 -10.06
CA LEU A 182 -8.03 14.14 -9.25
C LEU A 182 -8.98 14.41 -8.06
N PRO A 183 -9.97 13.54 -7.83
CA PRO A 183 -10.93 13.70 -6.74
C PRO A 183 -10.27 13.50 -5.37
N LEU A 184 -10.76 14.26 -4.38
CA LEU A 184 -10.34 14.21 -2.98
C LEU A 184 -11.54 13.80 -2.10
N GLU A 185 -12.10 12.63 -2.39
CA GLU A 185 -13.37 12.15 -1.81
C GLU A 185 -13.17 11.26 -0.59
N THR A 186 -12.10 10.45 -0.59
CA THR A 186 -11.78 9.49 0.47
C THR A 186 -10.41 9.78 1.08
N THR A 187 -10.18 9.32 2.31
CA THR A 187 -8.87 9.42 2.96
C THR A 187 -7.75 8.83 2.10
N ALA A 188 -8.00 7.68 1.46
CA ALA A 188 -7.03 7.06 0.56
C ALA A 188 -6.74 7.93 -0.67
N SER A 189 -7.77 8.52 -1.30
CA SER A 189 -7.57 9.42 -2.45
C SER A 189 -6.74 10.66 -2.06
N VAL A 190 -6.98 11.23 -0.87
CA VAL A 190 -6.22 12.35 -0.34
C VAL A 190 -4.75 11.99 -0.19
N TRP A 191 -4.45 10.85 0.45
CA TRP A 191 -3.06 10.41 0.64
C TRP A 191 -2.35 10.16 -0.68
N ARG A 192 -3.03 9.54 -1.64
CA ARG A 192 -2.49 9.25 -2.98
C ARG A 192 -2.24 10.53 -3.78
N VAL A 193 -3.11 11.52 -3.72
CA VAL A 193 -2.85 12.82 -4.38
C VAL A 193 -1.66 13.55 -3.75
N ILE A 194 -1.53 13.51 -2.42
CA ILE A 194 -0.36 14.09 -1.74
C ILE A 194 0.92 13.32 -2.12
N ASN A 195 0.87 11.99 -2.20
CA ASN A 195 1.97 11.14 -2.67
C ASN A 195 2.44 11.58 -4.07
N LEU A 196 1.51 11.68 -5.01
CA LEU A 196 1.78 12.12 -6.39
C LEU A 196 2.43 13.51 -6.40
N ALA A 197 1.89 14.46 -5.64
CA ALA A 197 2.44 15.82 -5.56
C ALA A 197 3.87 15.82 -4.98
N TYR A 198 4.11 15.06 -3.91
CA TYR A 198 5.41 14.95 -3.25
C TYR A 198 6.47 14.36 -4.18
N TYR A 199 6.23 13.19 -4.77
CA TYR A 199 7.23 12.54 -5.64
C TYR A 199 7.47 13.33 -6.94
N THR A 200 6.41 13.91 -7.51
CA THR A 200 6.57 14.80 -8.68
C THR A 200 7.38 16.05 -8.31
N GLY A 201 7.12 16.65 -7.15
CA GLY A 201 7.89 17.78 -6.64
C GLY A 201 9.36 17.41 -6.38
N ASN A 202 9.62 16.26 -5.77
CA ASN A 202 10.95 15.72 -5.54
C ASN A 202 11.70 15.47 -6.85
N PHE A 203 11.01 14.99 -7.90
CA PHE A 203 11.61 14.85 -9.21
C PHE A 203 12.05 16.20 -9.79
N TYR A 204 11.18 17.21 -9.79
CA TYR A 204 11.52 18.56 -10.28
C TYR A 204 12.66 19.20 -9.48
N ALA A 205 12.75 18.92 -8.17
CA ALA A 205 13.90 19.31 -7.35
C ALA A 205 15.19 18.66 -7.83
N SER A 206 15.16 17.38 -8.19
CA SER A 206 16.36 16.63 -8.63
C SER A 206 16.89 17.03 -10.01
N ILE A 207 16.12 17.76 -10.81
CA ILE A 207 16.51 18.29 -12.12
C ILE A 207 16.70 19.81 -12.11
N ASP A 208 17.02 20.37 -10.94
CA ASP A 208 17.29 21.80 -10.72
C ASP A 208 16.13 22.73 -11.15
N GLN A 209 14.89 22.29 -10.96
CA GLN A 209 13.68 23.10 -11.18
C GLN A 209 12.94 23.42 -9.87
N PRO A 210 13.55 24.18 -8.94
CA PRO A 210 12.99 24.42 -7.61
C PRO A 210 11.65 25.16 -7.67
N THR A 211 11.44 26.05 -8.64
CA THR A 211 10.17 26.78 -8.78
C THR A 211 8.99 25.84 -9.04
N GLN A 212 9.17 24.81 -9.89
CA GLN A 212 8.11 23.84 -10.16
C GLN A 212 7.93 22.88 -9.00
N SER A 213 9.05 22.47 -8.38
CA SER A 213 9.02 21.65 -7.17
C SER A 213 8.21 22.32 -6.07
N LEU A 214 8.54 23.55 -5.70
CA LEU A 214 7.87 24.29 -4.63
C LEU A 214 6.36 24.45 -4.88
N LYS A 215 5.93 24.71 -6.13
CA LYS A 215 4.50 24.78 -6.47
C LYS A 215 3.75 23.48 -6.17
N LEU A 216 4.35 22.34 -6.49
CA LEU A 216 3.78 21.01 -6.21
C LEU A 216 3.77 20.69 -4.72
N LEU A 217 4.84 21.07 -4.02
CA LEU A 217 4.96 20.89 -2.58
C LEU A 217 3.95 21.77 -1.83
N ASP A 218 3.77 23.03 -2.23
CA ASP A 218 2.74 23.92 -1.68
C ASP A 218 1.34 23.38 -1.95
N TYR A 219 1.09 22.84 -3.15
CA TYR A 219 -0.16 22.14 -3.44
C TYR A 219 -0.41 20.98 -2.46
N GLY A 220 0.61 20.15 -2.23
CA GLY A 220 0.55 19.06 -1.24
C GLY A 220 0.28 19.56 0.19
N ILE A 221 0.95 20.64 0.64
CA ILE A 221 0.72 21.23 1.98
C ILE A 221 -0.68 21.80 2.13
N ASN A 222 -1.23 22.43 1.09
CA ASN A 222 -2.60 22.92 1.11
C ASN A 222 -3.61 21.77 1.32
N ILE A 223 -3.39 20.63 0.67
CA ILE A 223 -4.21 19.43 0.89
C ILE A 223 -3.99 18.87 2.30
N CYS A 224 -2.74 18.76 2.77
CA CYS A 224 -2.42 18.31 4.12
C CYS A 224 -3.12 19.17 5.18
N SER A 225 -3.13 20.50 5.00
CA SER A 225 -3.80 21.44 5.90
C SER A 225 -5.32 21.24 5.90
N ARG A 226 -5.93 21.16 4.70
CA ARG A 226 -7.38 20.98 4.53
C ARG A 226 -7.91 19.66 5.12
N PHE A 227 -7.14 18.58 5.02
CA PHE A 227 -7.55 17.24 5.45
C PHE A 227 -6.83 16.74 6.71
N HIS A 228 -6.08 17.61 7.39
CA HIS A 228 -5.34 17.33 8.62
C HIS A 228 -4.37 16.13 8.52
N VAL A 229 -3.65 16.01 7.39
CA VAL A 229 -2.65 14.95 7.15
C VAL A 229 -1.27 15.42 7.59
N THR A 230 -0.70 14.77 8.60
CA THR A 230 0.60 15.15 9.19
C THR A 230 1.79 14.39 8.61
N TYR A 231 1.61 13.14 8.15
CA TYR A 231 2.70 12.26 7.71
C TYR A 231 3.47 12.83 6.52
N TYR A 232 2.75 13.20 5.46
CA TYR A 232 3.35 13.83 4.28
C TYR A 232 3.77 15.28 4.51
N ALA A 233 3.09 16.02 5.38
CA ALA A 233 3.47 17.39 5.70
C ALA A 233 4.92 17.46 6.23
N ALA A 234 5.35 16.47 7.03
CA ALA A 234 6.72 16.36 7.51
C ALA A 234 7.73 16.26 6.36
N TRP A 235 7.51 15.34 5.42
CA TRP A 235 8.37 15.12 4.25
C TRP A 235 8.41 16.32 3.32
N ILE A 236 7.24 16.92 3.05
CA ILE A 236 7.15 18.09 2.19
C ILE A 236 7.92 19.26 2.79
N LYS A 237 7.71 19.58 4.08
CA LYS A 237 8.42 20.68 4.76
C LYS A 237 9.93 20.47 4.75
N PHE A 238 10.39 19.23 4.95
CA PHE A 238 11.81 18.91 4.86
C PHE A 238 12.37 19.19 3.46
N LEU A 239 11.69 18.75 2.40
CA LEU A 239 12.13 19.02 1.03
C LEU A 239 12.06 20.52 0.69
N GLN A 240 11.04 21.24 1.17
CA GLN A 240 10.97 22.70 0.99
C GLN A 240 12.17 23.41 1.63
N ALA A 241 12.62 22.98 2.81
CA ALA A 241 13.80 23.54 3.47
C ALA A 241 15.08 23.36 2.64
N GLN A 242 15.17 22.29 1.84
CA GLN A 242 16.32 22.00 0.98
C GLN A 242 16.35 22.84 -0.31
N LEU A 243 15.25 23.50 -0.66
CA LEU A 243 15.05 24.16 -1.96
C LEU A 243 15.03 25.69 -1.89
N ILE A 244 15.16 26.26 -0.69
CA ILE A 244 15.07 27.71 -0.47
C ILE A 244 16.41 28.25 0.06
N ASP A 245 16.72 29.50 -0.30
CA ASP A 245 17.94 30.19 0.11
C ASP A 245 17.65 31.31 1.13
N ALA A 246 16.77 31.05 2.09
CA ALA A 246 16.36 32.02 3.11
C ALA A 246 16.53 31.41 4.52
N PRO A 247 17.64 31.71 5.24
CA PRO A 247 18.00 31.04 6.49
C PRO A 247 16.88 30.97 7.54
N ASP A 248 16.16 32.07 7.75
CA ASP A 248 15.04 32.11 8.71
C ASP A 248 13.92 31.14 8.33
N LYS A 249 13.58 31.07 7.04
CA LYS A 249 12.56 30.16 6.51
C LYS A 249 13.03 28.70 6.47
N ILE A 250 14.32 28.46 6.22
CA ILE A 250 14.90 27.11 6.29
C ILE A 250 14.68 26.57 7.70
N GLN A 251 15.04 27.35 8.73
CA GLN A 251 14.87 26.92 10.11
C GLN A 251 13.40 26.70 10.48
N GLU A 252 12.50 27.58 10.02
CA GLU A 252 11.05 27.40 10.19
C GLU A 252 10.57 26.07 9.60
N TYR A 253 10.92 25.78 8.35
CA TYR A 253 10.50 24.54 7.68
C TYR A 253 11.11 23.29 8.31
N LEU A 254 12.36 23.36 8.79
CA LEU A 254 12.99 22.25 9.52
C LEU A 254 12.31 22.01 10.88
N ASN A 255 11.89 23.06 11.58
CA ASN A 255 11.15 22.95 12.82
C ASN A 255 9.78 22.30 12.60
N ASP A 256 9.04 22.74 11.57
CA ASP A 256 7.76 22.15 11.16
C ASP A 256 7.92 20.67 10.81
N ALA A 257 8.90 20.35 9.95
CA ALA A 257 9.20 18.98 9.55
C ALA A 257 9.51 18.09 10.75
N THR A 258 10.31 18.60 11.70
CA THR A 258 10.66 17.91 12.93
C THR A 258 9.45 17.67 13.83
N ALA A 259 8.60 18.69 14.01
CA ALA A 259 7.41 18.59 14.84
C ALA A 259 6.43 17.53 14.30
N PHE A 260 6.14 17.57 13.00
CA PHE A 260 5.29 16.55 12.37
C PHE A 260 5.94 15.17 12.41
N ALA A 261 7.24 15.04 12.13
CA ALA A 261 7.93 13.76 12.18
C ALA A 261 7.88 13.12 13.59
N ARG A 262 7.98 13.93 14.66
CA ARG A 262 7.82 13.45 16.06
C ARG A 262 6.40 12.97 16.34
N ILE A 263 5.38 13.74 15.95
CA ILE A 263 3.96 13.36 16.13
C ILE A 263 3.69 12.02 15.43
N ASN A 264 4.28 11.81 14.25
CA ASN A 264 4.09 10.60 13.46
C ASN A 264 5.00 9.44 13.86
N ASN A 265 5.87 9.60 14.87
CA ASN A 265 6.91 8.65 15.25
C ASN A 265 7.83 8.22 14.08
N ASN A 266 8.04 9.09 13.08
CA ASN A 266 8.87 8.77 11.92
C ASN A 266 10.36 8.95 12.24
N LYS A 267 10.99 7.89 12.74
CA LYS A 267 12.40 7.89 13.16
C LYS A 267 13.36 8.06 11.98
N GLN A 268 13.02 7.56 10.80
CA GLN A 268 13.87 7.66 9.61
C GLN A 268 13.98 9.11 9.13
N LEU A 269 12.85 9.82 9.05
CA LEU A 269 12.83 11.23 8.69
C LEU A 269 13.57 12.09 9.72
N LEU A 270 13.39 11.84 11.03
CA LEU A 270 14.12 12.57 12.07
C LEU A 270 15.64 12.46 11.93
N LYS A 271 16.16 11.27 11.57
CA LYS A 271 17.59 11.07 11.28
C LYS A 271 18.02 11.91 10.07
N LYS A 272 17.25 11.89 8.98
CA LYS A 272 17.55 12.69 7.77
C LYS A 272 17.57 14.20 8.07
N ILE A 273 16.58 14.69 8.80
CA ILE A 273 16.51 16.10 9.21
C ILE A 273 17.76 16.45 10.04
N SER A 274 18.10 15.65 11.07
CA SER A 274 19.25 15.93 11.93
C SER A 274 20.58 15.95 11.17
N SER A 275 20.76 15.04 10.21
CA SER A 275 21.95 14.99 9.37
C SER A 275 22.05 16.23 8.48
N TYR A 276 20.93 16.67 7.89
CA TYR A 276 20.89 17.86 7.05
C TYR A 276 21.14 19.13 7.86
N SER A 277 20.47 19.30 9.01
CA SER A 277 20.68 20.45 9.90
C SER A 277 22.11 20.56 10.40
N SER A 278 22.83 19.45 10.52
CA SER A 278 24.25 19.45 10.94
C SER A 278 25.20 19.83 9.79
N SER A 279 24.72 19.83 8.55
CA SER A 279 25.50 20.16 7.35
C SER A 279 25.27 21.60 6.82
N LEU A 280 24.30 22.32 7.39
CA LEU A 280 24.05 23.74 7.16
C LEU A 280 25.07 24.60 7.92
#